data_AF-A0A925K6K3-F1
#
_entry.id   AF-A0A925K6K3-F1
#
_cell.length_a   1.000
_cell.length_b   1.000
_cell.length_c   1.000
_cell.angle_alpha   90.00
_cell.angle_beta   90.00
_cell.angle_gamma   90.00
#
_symmetry.space_group_name_H-M   'P 1'
#
loop_
_entity.id
_entity.type
_entity.pdbx_description
1 polymer ?
#
loop_
_entity_poly.entity_id
_entity_poly.type
_entity_poly.pdbx_seq_one_letter_code
_entity_poly.pdbx_strand_id
1 'polypeptide(L)'
;MKNNSIKTIFTAGLTAAILDIAGAIIVYAFILDISTAQKVLQSVAAGALGKPAFTGGWSTAIAGLGFHTLIALCFAAFHYIIYPYWKKVFTNAWVAGFIYGCVVWGVMNLIVLPVISGKPFVFNLKFFLYGIGLIIFLVGIPISLITDKMRRDI
;
A
#
# COMPACT_ATOMS: atom_id res chain seq x y z
N MET A 1 -15.56 -5.93 -21.76
CA MET A 1 -15.30 -4.80 -20.82
C MET A 1 -14.99 -5.27 -19.40
N LYS A 2 -15.87 -6.06 -18.72
CA LYS A 2 -15.68 -6.50 -17.31
C LYS A 2 -14.36 -7.25 -17.03
N ASN A 3 -13.90 -8.08 -17.98
CA ASN A 3 -12.69 -8.89 -17.82
C ASN A 3 -11.40 -8.04 -17.74
N ASN A 4 -11.38 -6.90 -18.44
CA ASN A 4 -10.22 -6.01 -18.43
C ASN A 4 -10.14 -5.18 -17.14
N SER A 5 -11.29 -4.86 -16.51
CA SER A 5 -11.33 -4.15 -15.23
C SER A 5 -10.75 -4.99 -14.10
N ILE A 6 -11.20 -6.25 -13.97
CA ILE A 6 -10.69 -7.16 -12.95
C ILE A 6 -9.19 -7.39 -13.14
N LYS A 7 -8.77 -7.69 -14.38
CA LYS A 7 -7.35 -7.87 -14.70
C LYS A 7 -6.51 -6.64 -14.31
N THR A 8 -6.99 -5.43 -14.61
CA THR A 8 -6.27 -4.19 -14.27
C THR A 8 -6.09 -4.02 -12.78
N ILE A 9 -7.17 -4.20 -12.01
CA ILE A 9 -7.15 -4.06 -10.54
C ILE A 9 -6.22 -5.09 -9.92
N PHE A 10 -6.31 -6.35 -10.35
CA PHE A 10 -5.44 -7.42 -9.84
C PHE A 10 -3.97 -7.18 -10.18
N THR A 11 -3.65 -6.82 -11.43
CA THR A 11 -2.27 -6.52 -11.82
C THR A 11 -1.71 -5.33 -11.05
N ALA A 12 -2.46 -4.21 -10.98
CA ALA A 12 -2.01 -3.02 -10.25
C ALA A 12 -1.84 -3.29 -8.75
N GLY A 13 -2.84 -3.93 -8.11
CA GLY A 13 -2.84 -4.19 -6.68
C GLY A 13 -1.80 -5.23 -6.27
N LEU A 14 -1.62 -6.31 -7.03
CA LEU A 14 -0.61 -7.32 -6.70
C LEU A 14 0.81 -6.78 -6.91
N THR A 15 1.05 -6.03 -7.98
CA THR A 15 2.35 -5.36 -8.18
C THR A 15 2.65 -4.41 -7.03
N ALA A 16 1.69 -3.57 -6.63
CA ALA A 16 1.87 -2.67 -5.49
C ALA A 16 2.09 -3.42 -4.17
N ALA A 17 1.32 -4.48 -3.90
CA ALA A 17 1.47 -5.28 -2.69
C ALA A 17 2.88 -5.88 -2.57
N ILE A 18 3.39 -6.46 -3.65
CA ILE A 18 4.72 -7.07 -3.71
C ILE A 18 5.82 -6.02 -3.53
N LEU A 19 5.74 -4.92 -4.28
CA LEU A 19 6.73 -3.86 -4.19
C LEU A 19 6.76 -3.25 -2.78
N ASP A 20 5.60 -2.91 -2.23
CA ASP A 20 5.50 -2.27 -0.92
C ASP A 20 6.00 -3.18 0.20
N ILE A 21 5.60 -4.46 0.23
CA ILE A 21 6.04 -5.36 1.29
C ILE A 21 7.54 -5.66 1.20
N ALA A 22 8.07 -5.81 -0.01
CA ALA A 22 9.51 -5.98 -0.21
C ALA A 22 10.27 -4.72 0.23
N GLY A 23 9.79 -3.54 -0.16
CA GLY A 23 10.37 -2.26 0.25
C GLY A 23 10.34 -2.05 1.77
N ALA A 24 9.22 -2.37 2.41
CA ALA A 24 9.08 -2.30 3.86
C ALA A 24 10.04 -3.26 4.57
N ILE A 25 10.17 -4.50 4.11
CA ILE A 25 11.13 -5.46 4.68
C ILE A 25 12.57 -4.95 4.51
N ILE A 26 12.95 -4.49 3.31
CA ILE A 26 14.29 -3.95 3.05
C ILE A 26 14.60 -2.77 3.96
N VAL A 27 13.68 -1.80 4.05
CA VAL A 27 13.91 -0.59 4.85
C VAL A 27 13.93 -0.91 6.34
N TYR A 28 12.91 -1.60 6.86
CA TYR A 28 12.75 -1.75 8.31
C TYR A 28 13.58 -2.87 8.92
N ALA A 29 13.86 -3.95 8.16
CA ALA A 29 14.63 -5.07 8.66
C ALA A 29 16.11 -5.01 8.28
N PHE A 30 16.46 -4.49 7.10
CA PHE A 30 17.85 -4.54 6.62
C PHE A 30 18.57 -3.19 6.64
N ILE A 31 17.88 -2.07 6.38
CA ILE A 31 18.51 -0.74 6.37
C ILE A 31 18.48 -0.10 7.77
N LEU A 32 17.33 -0.17 8.45
CA LEU A 32 17.14 0.47 9.76
C LEU A 32 17.44 -0.46 10.94
N ASP A 33 17.44 -1.77 10.72
CA ASP A 33 17.66 -2.79 11.75
C ASP A 33 16.79 -2.62 13.02
N ILE A 34 15.54 -2.17 12.84
CA ILE A 34 14.59 -1.94 13.94
C ILE A 34 13.50 -3.01 14.04
N SER A 35 13.45 -3.93 13.07
CA SER A 35 12.44 -4.97 12.97
C SER A 35 12.99 -6.20 12.23
N THR A 36 12.19 -7.25 12.12
CA THR A 36 12.48 -8.41 11.28
C THR A 36 11.43 -8.54 10.20
N ALA A 37 11.74 -9.24 9.10
CA ALA A 37 10.75 -9.49 8.04
C ALA A 37 9.45 -10.09 8.59
N GLN A 38 9.57 -11.03 9.53
CA GLN A 38 8.44 -11.63 10.22
C GLN A 38 7.65 -10.60 11.05
N LYS A 39 8.31 -9.75 11.83
CA LYS A 39 7.63 -8.72 12.64
C LYS A 39 6.96 -7.65 11.80
N VAL A 40 7.52 -7.29 10.64
CA VAL A 40 6.87 -6.39 9.68
C VAL A 40 5.54 -6.98 9.23
N LEU A 41 5.52 -8.23 8.79
CA LEU A 41 4.28 -8.91 8.39
C LEU A 41 3.28 -9.07 9.55
N GLN A 42 3.77 -9.46 10.74
CA GLN A 42 2.94 -9.58 11.93
C GLN A 42 2.35 -8.23 12.37
N SER A 43 3.01 -7.12 12.11
CA SER A 43 2.47 -5.78 12.41
C SER A 43 1.21 -5.48 11.60
N VAL A 44 1.15 -5.93 10.35
CA VAL A 44 -0.06 -5.84 9.53
C VAL A 44 -1.15 -6.76 10.09
N ALA A 45 -0.80 -8.00 10.43
CA ALA A 45 -1.73 -8.95 11.06
C ALA A 45 -2.28 -8.42 12.40
N ALA A 46 -1.46 -7.72 13.18
CA ALA A 46 -1.84 -7.13 14.46
C ALA A 46 -2.93 -6.06 14.30
N GLY A 47 -3.09 -5.48 13.11
CA GLY A 47 -4.19 -4.55 12.85
C GLY A 47 -5.56 -5.22 12.89
N ALA A 48 -5.67 -6.49 12.50
CA ALA A 48 -6.92 -7.26 12.54
C ALA A 48 -7.01 -8.17 13.78
N LEU A 49 -5.89 -8.78 14.18
CA LEU A 49 -5.82 -9.80 15.22
C LEU A 49 -5.37 -9.26 16.59
N GLY A 50 -4.97 -7.99 16.65
CA GLY A 50 -4.43 -7.36 17.85
C GLY A 50 -3.03 -7.86 18.23
N LYS A 51 -2.61 -7.54 19.46
CA LYS A 51 -1.28 -7.88 20.01
C LYS A 51 -0.89 -9.37 19.93
N PRO A 52 -1.80 -10.36 20.04
CA PRO A 52 -1.45 -11.78 19.89
C PRO A 52 -0.80 -12.15 18.55
N ALA A 53 -0.95 -11.32 17.51
CA ALA A 53 -0.30 -11.54 16.22
C ALA A 53 1.23 -11.62 16.32
N PHE A 54 1.86 -10.96 17.29
CA PHE A 54 3.32 -10.98 17.43
C PHE A 54 3.86 -12.30 17.98
N THR A 55 3.04 -13.08 18.69
CA THR A 55 3.45 -14.37 19.27
C THR A 55 3.09 -15.58 18.40
N GLY A 56 2.31 -15.38 17.32
CA GLY A 56 1.83 -16.49 16.48
C GLY A 56 2.82 -17.00 15.43
N GLY A 57 4.06 -16.53 15.41
CA GLY A 57 5.07 -17.04 14.47
C GLY A 57 4.76 -16.74 12.99
N TRP A 58 5.19 -17.65 12.11
CA TRP A 58 5.00 -17.50 10.66
C TRP A 58 3.53 -17.60 10.20
N SER A 59 2.64 -18.26 10.96
CA SER A 59 1.22 -18.33 10.58
C SER A 59 0.58 -16.93 10.58
N THR A 60 0.85 -16.14 11.62
CA THR A 60 0.42 -14.74 11.70
C THR A 60 1.13 -13.83 10.70
N ALA A 61 2.38 -14.11 10.35
CA ALA A 61 3.07 -13.38 9.29
C ALA A 61 2.40 -13.59 7.90
N ILE A 62 2.03 -14.84 7.57
CA ILE A 62 1.32 -15.15 6.33
C ILE A 62 -0.07 -14.51 6.32
N ALA A 63 -0.79 -14.52 7.44
CA ALA A 63 -2.05 -13.78 7.58
C ALA A 63 -1.86 -12.28 7.31
N GLY A 64 -0.79 -11.69 7.86
CA GLY A 64 -0.39 -10.31 7.61
C GLY A 64 -0.15 -10.00 6.13
N LEU A 65 0.55 -10.90 5.42
CA LEU A 65 0.73 -10.79 3.97
C LEU A 65 -0.61 -10.82 3.22
N GLY A 66 -1.54 -11.68 3.64
CA GLY A 66 -2.88 -11.75 3.08
C GLY A 66 -3.66 -10.44 3.27
N PHE A 67 -3.68 -9.91 4.50
CA PHE A 67 -4.33 -8.63 4.79
C PHE A 67 -3.67 -7.48 4.03
N HIS A 68 -2.34 -7.45 3.95
CA HIS A 68 -1.60 -6.45 3.18
C HIS A 68 -2.01 -6.44 1.71
N THR A 69 -2.07 -7.62 1.10
CA THR A 69 -2.45 -7.79 -0.31
C THR A 69 -3.90 -7.33 -0.53
N LEU A 70 -4.81 -7.64 0.40
CA LEU A 70 -6.20 -7.18 0.33
C LEU A 70 -6.29 -5.64 0.39
N ILE A 71 -5.55 -4.99 1.30
CA ILE A 71 -5.52 -3.53 1.41
C ILE A 71 -5.00 -2.90 0.10
N ALA A 72 -3.92 -3.44 -0.46
CA ALA A 72 -3.37 -2.98 -1.74
C ALA A 72 -4.37 -3.14 -2.90
N LEU A 73 -5.11 -4.26 -2.94
CA LEU A 73 -6.19 -4.47 -3.92
C LEU A 73 -7.33 -3.46 -3.75
N CYS A 74 -7.72 -3.12 -2.52
CA CYS A 74 -8.72 -2.09 -2.25
C CYS A 74 -8.29 -0.72 -2.80
N PHE A 75 -7.03 -0.32 -2.56
CA PHE A 75 -6.50 0.93 -3.12
C PHE A 75 -6.38 0.89 -4.65
N ALA A 76 -5.99 -0.24 -5.24
CA ALA A 76 -5.96 -0.38 -6.69
C ALA A 76 -7.37 -0.31 -7.31
N ALA A 77 -8.36 -0.96 -6.67
CA ALA A 77 -9.75 -0.90 -7.10
C ALA A 77 -10.32 0.51 -7.01
N PHE A 78 -10.08 1.20 -5.89
CA PHE A 78 -10.49 2.59 -5.71
C PHE A 78 -9.87 3.49 -6.77
N HIS A 79 -8.55 3.40 -6.98
CA HIS A 79 -7.86 4.15 -8.04
C HIS A 79 -8.49 3.89 -9.41
N TYR A 80 -8.71 2.63 -9.78
CA TYR A 80 -9.35 2.27 -11.04
C TYR A 80 -10.71 2.93 -11.20
N ILE A 81 -11.56 2.93 -10.16
CA ILE A 81 -12.89 3.55 -10.19
C ILE A 81 -12.80 5.05 -10.45
N ILE A 82 -11.92 5.75 -9.72
CA ILE A 82 -11.79 7.22 -9.83
C ILE A 82 -10.96 7.67 -11.04
N TYR A 83 -10.21 6.76 -11.66
CA TYR A 83 -9.26 7.07 -12.73
C TYR A 83 -9.80 7.90 -13.91
N PRO A 84 -11.05 7.71 -14.43
CA PRO A 84 -11.54 8.55 -15.53
C PRO A 84 -11.63 10.03 -15.15
N TYR A 85 -11.97 10.33 -13.90
CA TYR A 85 -12.03 11.69 -13.39
C TYR A 85 -10.62 12.19 -13.04
N TRP A 86 -9.82 11.31 -12.45
CA TRP A 86 -8.43 11.59 -12.08
C TRP A 86 -7.59 11.99 -13.30
N LYS A 87 -7.75 11.30 -14.43
CA LYS A 87 -7.05 11.58 -15.69
C LYS A 87 -7.44 12.92 -16.34
N LYS A 88 -8.65 13.43 -16.07
CA LYS A 88 -9.07 14.77 -16.53
C LYS A 88 -8.32 15.88 -15.80
N VAL A 89 -7.95 15.65 -14.54
CA VAL A 89 -7.19 16.59 -13.71
C VAL A 89 -5.69 16.41 -13.92
N PHE A 90 -5.21 15.17 -13.92
CA PHE A 90 -3.81 14.82 -14.06
C PHE A 90 -3.57 14.06 -15.37
N THR A 91 -3.11 14.76 -16.40
CA THR A 91 -2.84 14.18 -17.72
C THR A 91 -1.64 13.24 -17.74
N ASN A 92 -0.67 13.46 -16.84
CA ASN A 92 0.52 12.63 -16.70
C ASN A 92 0.32 11.59 -15.58
N ALA A 93 0.37 10.30 -15.95
CA ALA A 93 0.19 9.18 -15.03
C ALA A 93 1.24 9.14 -13.89
N TRP A 94 2.44 9.69 -14.10
CA TRP A 94 3.46 9.82 -13.05
C TRP A 94 3.04 10.82 -11.97
N VAL A 95 2.57 12.00 -12.38
CA VAL A 95 2.06 13.03 -11.46
C VAL A 95 0.80 12.53 -10.75
N ALA A 96 -0.10 11.90 -11.51
CA ALA A 96 -1.30 11.27 -10.95
C ALA A 96 -0.97 10.23 -9.88
N GLY A 97 0.04 9.39 -10.12
CA GLY A 97 0.51 8.37 -9.19
C GLY A 97 1.24 8.94 -7.98
N PHE A 98 2.02 10.01 -8.15
CA PHE A 98 2.64 10.74 -7.04
C PHE A 98 1.59 11.28 -6.08
N ILE A 99 0.62 12.03 -6.60
CA ILE A 99 -0.47 12.60 -5.80
C ILE A 99 -1.32 11.49 -5.16
N TYR A 100 -1.60 10.42 -5.91
CA TYR A 100 -2.34 9.28 -5.36
C TYR A 100 -1.57 8.60 -4.22
N GLY A 101 -0.25 8.45 -4.34
CA GLY A 101 0.61 7.96 -3.26
C GLY A 101 0.53 8.81 -2.00
N CYS A 102 0.53 10.14 -2.12
CA CYS A 102 0.30 11.04 -0.98
C CYS A 102 -1.06 10.80 -0.32
N VAL A 103 -2.12 10.60 -1.12
CA VAL A 103 -3.46 10.29 -0.61
C VAL A 103 -3.48 8.96 0.14
N VAL A 104 -2.91 7.90 -0.44
CA VAL A 104 -2.82 6.57 0.19
C VAL A 104 -2.05 6.67 1.51
N TRP A 105 -0.92 7.38 1.52
CA TRP A 105 -0.14 7.59 2.74
C TRP A 105 -0.95 8.30 3.82
N GLY A 106 -1.68 9.36 3.46
CA GLY A 106 -2.54 10.11 4.37
C GLY A 106 -3.68 9.25 4.94
N VAL A 107 -4.37 8.49 4.09
CA VAL A 107 -5.43 7.56 4.53
C VAL A 107 -4.87 6.52 5.50
N MET A 108 -3.73 5.91 5.17
CA MET A 108 -3.14 4.89 6.04
C MET A 108 -2.66 5.47 7.37
N ASN A 109 -1.91 6.57 7.36
CA ASN A 109 -1.24 7.08 8.55
C ASN A 109 -2.12 7.97 9.42
N LEU A 110 -3.10 8.67 8.84
CA LEU A 110 -3.95 9.63 9.57
C LEU A 110 -5.34 9.08 9.90
N ILE A 111 -5.78 8.00 9.23
CA ILE A 111 -7.11 7.42 9.45
C ILE A 111 -6.99 5.96 9.89
N VAL A 112 -6.48 5.09 9.02
CA VAL A 112 -6.53 3.63 9.24
C VAL A 112 -5.70 3.22 10.45
N LEU A 113 -4.41 3.60 10.51
CA LEU A 113 -3.53 3.23 11.61
C LEU A 113 -3.97 3.83 12.95
N PRO A 114 -4.40 5.10 13.04
CA PRO A 114 -4.94 5.64 14.29
C PRO A 114 -6.21 4.94 14.78
N VAL A 115 -7.14 4.62 13.88
CA VAL A 115 -8.37 3.90 14.22
C VAL A 115 -8.07 2.49 14.73
N ILE A 116 -7.14 1.78 14.08
CA ILE A 116 -6.77 0.42 14.45
C ILE A 116 -5.98 0.37 15.77
N SER A 117 -5.03 1.29 15.95
CA SER A 117 -4.13 1.27 17.12
C SER A 117 -4.69 1.98 18.36
N GLY A 118 -5.74 2.80 18.18
CA GLY A 118 -6.27 3.69 19.22
C GLY A 118 -5.29 4.81 19.61
N LYS A 119 -4.24 5.05 18.82
CA LYS A 119 -3.22 6.07 19.09
C LYS A 119 -3.17 7.07 17.94
N PRO A 120 -3.10 8.38 18.22
CA PRO A 120 -2.97 9.38 17.17
C PRO A 120 -1.63 9.23 16.44
N PHE A 121 -1.60 9.69 15.20
CA PHE A 121 -0.36 9.81 14.44
C PHE A 121 0.59 10.78 15.16
N VAL A 122 1.83 10.34 15.36
CA VAL A 122 2.90 11.17 15.92
C VAL A 122 3.92 11.42 14.82
N PHE A 123 4.12 12.70 14.48
CA PHE A 123 5.04 13.06 13.42
C PHE A 123 6.49 12.79 13.83
N ASN A 124 7.19 12.02 13.01
CA ASN A 124 8.63 11.85 13.08
C ASN A 124 9.18 11.98 11.66
N LEU A 125 10.09 12.93 11.44
CA LEU A 125 10.59 13.26 10.10
C LEU A 125 11.20 12.04 9.39
N LYS A 126 11.98 11.22 10.10
CA LYS A 126 12.65 10.04 9.52
C LYS A 126 11.61 9.02 9.05
N PHE A 127 10.68 8.61 9.92
CA PHE A 127 9.64 7.65 9.57
C PHE A 127 8.65 8.18 8.54
N PHE A 128 8.36 9.48 8.59
CA PHE A 128 7.55 10.16 7.58
C PHE A 128 8.19 10.02 6.19
N LEU A 129 9.48 10.36 6.04
CA LEU A 129 10.17 10.32 4.76
C LEU A 129 10.24 8.90 4.18
N TYR A 130 10.55 7.88 5.01
CA TYR A 130 10.53 6.50 4.56
C TYR A 130 9.11 6.05 4.19
N GLY A 131 8.13 6.32 5.04
CA GLY A 131 6.74 5.89 4.82
C GLY A 131 6.13 6.52 3.57
N ILE A 132 6.27 7.83 3.40
CA ILE A 132 5.71 8.52 2.22
C ILE A 132 6.46 8.15 0.94
N GLY A 133 7.79 7.99 1.01
CA GLY A 133 8.59 7.55 -0.12
C GLY A 133 8.19 6.16 -0.61
N LEU A 134 8.12 5.18 0.30
CA LEU A 134 7.69 3.82 -0.02
C LEU A 134 6.30 3.83 -0.67
N ILE A 135 5.32 4.51 -0.08
CA ILE A 135 3.96 4.51 -0.63
C ILE A 135 3.89 5.22 -1.99
N ILE A 136 4.58 6.34 -2.19
CA ILE A 136 4.58 7.02 -3.49
C ILE A 136 5.20 6.14 -4.59
N PHE A 137 6.41 5.63 -4.35
CA PHE A 137 7.19 4.95 -5.39
C PHE A 137 6.76 3.49 -5.61
N LEU A 138 6.26 2.82 -4.58
CA LEU A 138 5.96 1.38 -4.63
C LEU A 138 4.45 1.09 -4.68
N VAL A 139 3.60 2.05 -4.36
CA VAL A 139 2.14 1.91 -4.42
C VAL A 139 1.52 2.88 -5.41
N GLY A 140 1.63 4.19 -5.17
CA GLY A 140 0.95 5.22 -5.95
C GLY A 140 1.31 5.23 -7.43
N ILE A 141 2.61 5.31 -7.74
CA ILE A 141 3.12 5.33 -9.11
C ILE A 141 2.81 4.02 -9.86
N PRO A 142 3.15 2.82 -9.34
CA PRO A 142 2.84 1.56 -10.03
C PRO A 142 1.35 1.38 -10.32
N ILE A 143 0.47 1.67 -9.35
CA ILE A 143 -0.98 1.58 -9.55
C ILE A 143 -1.43 2.51 -10.67
N SER A 144 -0.97 3.77 -10.66
CA SER A 144 -1.35 4.75 -11.67
C SER A 144 -0.90 4.37 -13.08
N LEU A 145 0.37 3.98 -13.23
CA LEU A 145 0.94 3.59 -14.53
C LEU A 145 0.27 2.35 -15.11
N ILE A 146 0.03 1.32 -14.28
CA ILE A 146 -0.64 0.09 -14.73
C ILE A 146 -2.09 0.39 -15.12
N THR A 147 -2.81 1.16 -14.29
CA THR A 147 -4.20 1.55 -14.57
C THR A 147 -4.31 2.34 -15.87
N ASP A 148 -3.39 3.28 -16.09
CA ASP A 148 -3.36 4.11 -17.29
C ASP A 148 -3.09 3.28 -18.55
N LYS A 149 -2.02 2.48 -18.54
CA LYS A 149 -1.63 1.64 -19.66
C LYS A 149 -2.76 0.69 -20.04
N MET A 150 -3.24 -0.08 -19.08
CA MET A 150 -4.26 -1.10 -19.34
C MET A 150 -5.63 -0.54 -19.73
N ARG A 151 -5.92 0.74 -19.45
CA ARG A 151 -7.14 1.41 -19.92
C ARG A 151 -7.01 2.06 -21.29
N ARG A 152 -5.78 2.36 -21.75
CA ARG A 152 -5.55 2.82 -23.13
C ARG A 152 -5.64 1.66 -24.13
N ASP A 153 -5.38 0.43 -23.68
CA ASP A 153 -5.41 -0.79 -24.48
C ASP A 153 -6.83 -1.40 -24.65
N ILE A 154 -7.89 -0.68 -24.25
CA ILE A 154 -9.31 -1.09 -24.31
C ILE A 154 -10.05 -0.11 -25.21
#